data_AF-A0A5Q2QAK0-F1
#
_entry.id   AF-A0A5Q2QAK0-F1
#
_cell.length_a   1.000
_cell.length_b   1.000
_cell.length_c   1.000
_cell.angle_alpha   90.00
_cell.angle_beta   90.00
_cell.angle_gamma   90.00
#
_symmetry.space_group_name_H-M   'P 1'
#
loop_
_entity.id
_entity.type
_entity.pdbx_description
1 polymer ?
#
loop_
_entity_poly.entity_id
_entity_poly.type
_entity_poly.pdbx_seq_one_letter_code
_entity_poly.pdbx_strand_id
1 'polypeptide(L)'
;MGPSSVTVAKCSRSLNSHQDSQYASPQFRRMLWRHRTLQIMNPRCNCWDNAPVERRFRSLKTEWIPPLGYKNIEVARQDINNYRFGYHNWKRPHTANYGRAPALAE
;
A
#
# COMPACT_ATOMS: atom_id res chain seq x y z
N MET A 1 -10.34 27.57 27.12
CA MET A 1 -10.38 26.73 25.91
C MET A 1 -9.36 25.61 26.10
N GLY A 2 -9.79 24.49 26.68
CA GLY A 2 -8.91 23.34 26.88
C GLY A 2 -8.67 22.60 25.56
N PRO A 3 -7.49 21.98 25.37
CA PRO A 3 -7.31 21.11 24.23
C PRO A 3 -8.28 19.94 24.40
N SER A 4 -9.21 19.80 23.46
CA SER A 4 -10.02 18.60 23.31
C SER A 4 -9.07 17.44 23.08
N SER A 5 -8.76 16.71 24.14
CA SER A 5 -8.08 15.43 24.10
C SER A 5 -8.97 14.48 23.29
N VAL A 6 -8.72 14.44 21.99
CA VAL A 6 -9.21 13.36 21.14
C VAL A 6 -8.56 12.10 21.71
N THR A 7 -9.31 11.37 22.53
CA THR A 7 -8.94 10.04 22.97
C THR A 7 -8.87 9.19 21.72
N VAL A 8 -7.68 9.11 21.12
CA VAL A 8 -7.40 8.12 20.08
C VAL A 8 -7.47 6.79 20.82
N ALA A 9 -8.61 6.12 20.74
CA ALA A 9 -8.75 4.73 21.16
C ALA A 9 -7.53 3.98 20.62
N LYS A 10 -6.79 3.28 21.49
CA LYS A 10 -5.60 2.48 21.13
C LYS A 10 -5.88 1.69 19.85
N CYS A 11 -5.48 2.24 18.71
CA CYS A 11 -5.63 1.59 17.41
C CYS A 11 -4.37 0.75 17.22
N SER A 12 -4.54 -0.56 17.20
CA SER A 12 -3.43 -1.50 16.93
C SER A 12 -2.99 -1.48 15.46
N ARG A 13 -3.75 -0.82 14.58
CA ARG A 13 -3.49 -0.73 13.15
C ARG A 13 -3.40 0.72 12.71
N SER A 14 -2.36 1.03 11.95
CA SER A 14 -2.18 2.33 11.28
C SER A 14 -2.13 2.13 9.77
N LEU A 15 -2.54 3.17 9.04
CA LEU A 15 -2.47 3.25 7.58
C LEU A 15 -1.80 4.57 7.20
N ASN A 16 -0.67 4.49 6.50
CA ASN A 16 -0.09 5.63 5.80
C ASN A 16 -0.81 5.81 4.46
N SER A 17 -1.33 7.02 4.20
CA SER A 17 -1.98 7.34 2.93
C SER A 17 -1.60 8.72 2.41
N HIS A 18 -1.75 8.93 1.11
CA HIS A 18 -1.65 10.25 0.50
C HIS A 18 -2.76 11.20 0.97
N GLN A 19 -2.56 12.49 0.73
CA GLN A 19 -3.52 13.56 1.05
C GLN A 19 -4.51 13.83 -0.09
N ASP A 20 -4.56 12.96 -1.10
CA ASP A 20 -5.45 13.13 -2.26
C ASP A 20 -6.92 13.12 -1.84
N SER A 21 -7.77 13.76 -2.64
CA SER A 21 -9.21 13.93 -2.35
C SER A 21 -9.91 12.61 -2.05
N GLN A 22 -9.50 11.51 -2.68
CA GLN A 22 -10.02 10.17 -2.43
C GLN A 22 -9.78 9.71 -0.98
N TYR A 23 -8.55 9.85 -0.48
CA TYR A 23 -8.12 9.39 0.85
C TYR A 23 -8.41 10.42 1.96
N ALA A 24 -8.57 11.69 1.60
CA ALA A 24 -9.02 12.75 2.51
C ALA A 24 -10.55 12.78 2.67
N SER A 25 -11.30 12.03 1.84
CA SER A 25 -12.76 12.07 1.81
C SER A 25 -13.40 11.65 3.16
N PRO A 26 -14.55 12.25 3.54
CA PRO A 26 -15.28 11.83 4.74
C PRO A 26 -15.71 10.36 4.70
N GLN A 27 -16.02 9.85 3.50
CA GLN A 27 -16.42 8.46 3.31
C GLN A 27 -15.28 7.50 3.67
N PHE A 28 -14.06 7.79 3.19
CA PHE A 28 -12.87 6.98 3.49
C PHE A 28 -12.51 7.04 4.98
N ARG A 29 -12.52 8.23 5.59
CA ARG A 29 -12.24 8.39 7.03
C ARG A 29 -13.24 7.66 7.91
N ARG A 30 -14.54 7.68 7.58
CA ARG A 30 -15.57 6.91 8.29
C ARG A 30 -15.34 5.41 8.17
N MET A 31 -14.92 4.93 7.01
CA MET A 31 -14.57 3.53 6.81
C MET A 31 -13.39 3.14 7.70
N LEU A 32 -12.31 3.92 7.75
CA LEU A 32 -11.16 3.65 8.63
C LEU A 32 -11.53 3.64 10.12
N TRP A 33 -12.40 4.58 10.53
CA TRP A 33 -12.90 4.63 11.90
C TRP A 33 -13.66 3.35 12.28
N ARG A 34 -14.53 2.84 11.40
CA ARG A 34 -15.26 1.57 11.61
C ARG A 34 -14.31 0.38 11.77
N HIS A 35 -13.17 0.41 11.06
CA HIS A 35 -12.15 -0.64 11.14
C HIS A 35 -11.11 -0.44 12.26
N ARG A 36 -11.26 0.62 13.09
CA ARG A 36 -10.30 0.97 14.15
C ARG A 36 -8.87 1.11 13.62
N THR A 37 -8.74 1.72 12.44
CA THR A 37 -7.45 2.01 11.79
C THR A 37 -7.13 3.48 11.91
N LEU A 38 -5.99 3.81 12.49
CA LEU A 38 -5.49 5.19 12.53
C LEU A 38 -4.93 5.58 11.16
N GLN A 39 -5.50 6.61 10.55
CA GLN A 39 -4.95 7.19 9.32
C GLN A 39 -3.82 8.15 9.65
N ILE A 40 -2.68 7.97 8.99
CA ILE A 40 -1.53 8.88 9.04
C ILE A 40 -1.40 9.53 7.65
N MET A 41 -1.50 10.85 7.61
CA MET A 41 -1.32 11.65 6.40
C MET A 41 -0.19 12.65 6.65
N ASN A 42 1.04 12.18 6.53
CA ASN A 42 2.22 13.02 6.78
C ASN A 42 2.26 14.21 5.82
N PRO A 43 2.94 15.31 6.20
CA PRO A 43 3.08 16.48 5.35
C PRO A 43 3.61 16.12 3.97
N ARG A 44 3.26 16.93 2.97
CA ARG A 44 3.79 16.80 1.62
C ARG A 44 5.33 16.75 1.69
N CYS A 45 5.92 15.88 0.87
CA CYS A 45 7.36 15.60 0.78
C CYS A 45 7.98 14.62 1.80
N ASN A 46 7.19 13.88 2.61
CA ASN A 46 7.76 12.71 3.31
C ASN A 46 7.85 11.49 2.37
N CYS A 47 8.99 11.30 1.72
CA CYS A 47 9.20 10.20 0.78
C CYS A 47 9.33 8.82 1.45
N TRP A 48 9.71 8.78 2.73
CA TRP A 48 9.98 7.53 3.44
C TRP A 48 8.74 6.65 3.61
N ASP A 49 7.58 7.26 3.86
CA ASP A 49 6.33 6.50 4.02
C ASP A 49 5.86 5.87 2.71
N ASN A 50 6.17 6.54 1.59
CA ASN A 50 5.74 6.07 0.28
C ASN A 50 6.76 5.13 -0.37
N ALA A 51 8.03 5.20 0.02
CA ALA A 51 9.12 4.43 -0.58
C ALA A 51 8.84 2.92 -0.70
N PRO A 52 8.22 2.23 0.29
CA PRO A 52 7.88 0.81 0.15
C PRO A 52 6.86 0.54 -0.96
N VAL A 53 5.82 1.38 -1.04
CA VAL A 53 4.73 1.25 -2.03
C VAL A 53 5.23 1.63 -3.42
N GLU A 54 6.00 2.72 -3.54
CA GLU A 54 6.65 3.14 -4.78
C GLU A 54 7.61 2.08 -5.32
N ARG A 55 8.47 1.50 -4.47
CA ARG A 55 9.39 0.43 -4.88
C ARG A 55 8.62 -0.76 -5.43
N ARG A 56 7.51 -1.16 -4.79
CA ARG A 56 6.67 -2.25 -5.27
C ARG A 56 6.05 -1.94 -6.64
N PHE A 57 5.48 -0.74 -6.81
CA PHE A 57 4.89 -0.34 -8.10
C PHE A 57 5.92 -0.16 -9.20
N ARG A 58 7.13 0.31 -8.87
CA ARG A 58 8.26 0.35 -9.81
C ARG A 58 8.54 -1.03 -10.35
N SER A 59 8.77 -2.01 -9.48
CA SER A 59 9.04 -3.40 -9.90
C SER A 59 7.90 -4.02 -10.69
N LEU A 60 6.64 -3.78 -10.32
CA LEU A 60 5.49 -4.21 -11.13
C LEU A 60 5.60 -3.66 -12.55
N LYS A 61 5.81 -2.35 -12.71
CA LYS A 61 5.86 -1.68 -14.01
C LYS A 61 7.06 -2.07 -14.86
N THR A 62 8.21 -2.34 -14.25
CA THR A 62 9.46 -2.63 -14.99
C THR A 62 9.69 -4.11 -15.24
N GLU A 63 9.26 -4.98 -14.33
CA GLU A 63 9.56 -6.42 -14.37
C GLU A 63 8.39 -7.26 -14.87
N TRP A 64 7.14 -6.78 -14.75
CA TRP A 64 5.94 -7.61 -15.00
C TRP A 64 5.01 -7.06 -16.08
N ILE A 65 4.72 -5.76 -16.06
CA ILE A 65 3.79 -5.18 -17.05
C ILE A 65 4.41 -5.27 -18.45
N PRO A 66 3.71 -5.85 -19.44
CA PRO A 66 4.20 -5.88 -20.82
C PRO A 66 4.39 -4.47 -21.39
N PRO A 67 5.45 -4.22 -22.19
CA PRO A 67 5.72 -2.89 -22.75
C PRO A 67 4.62 -2.40 -23.70
N LEU A 68 3.91 -3.33 -24.36
CA LEU A 68 2.78 -3.03 -25.23
C LEU A 68 1.43 -2.95 -24.48
N GLY A 69 1.44 -3.12 -23.16
CA GLY A 69 0.24 -3.15 -22.32
C GLY A 69 -0.57 -4.45 -22.46
N TYR A 70 -1.82 -4.40 -22.00
CA TYR A 70 -2.74 -5.53 -22.00
C TYR A 70 -3.84 -5.35 -23.04
N LYS A 71 -4.31 -6.46 -23.62
CA LYS A 71 -5.39 -6.47 -24.61
C LYS A 71 -6.73 -5.94 -24.05
N ASN A 72 -7.04 -6.27 -22.80
CA ASN A 72 -8.24 -5.83 -22.10
C ASN A 72 -8.00 -5.81 -20.59
N ILE A 73 -8.98 -5.27 -19.85
CA ILE A 73 -8.88 -5.10 -18.40
C ILE A 73 -8.94 -6.43 -17.65
N GLU A 74 -9.62 -7.44 -18.20
CA GLU A 74 -9.73 -8.77 -17.61
C GLU A 74 -8.37 -9.47 -17.56
N VAL A 75 -7.65 -9.47 -18.69
CA VAL A 75 -6.28 -10.00 -18.78
C VAL A 75 -5.35 -9.21 -17.85
N ALA A 76 -5.46 -7.87 -17.83
CA ALA A 76 -4.67 -7.04 -16.92
C ALA A 76 -4.91 -7.39 -15.45
N ARG A 77 -6.18 -7.56 -15.05
CA ARG A 77 -6.55 -7.93 -13.67
C ARG A 77 -6.00 -9.29 -13.30
N GLN A 78 -6.16 -10.29 -14.16
CA GLN A 78 -5.64 -11.64 -13.91
C GLN A 78 -4.12 -11.62 -13.78
N ASP A 79 -3.42 -10.93 -14.67
CA ASP A 79 -1.97 -10.91 -14.67
C ASP A 79 -1.39 -10.12 -13.48
N ILE A 80 -1.98 -8.98 -13.12
CA ILE A 80 -1.61 -8.22 -11.92
C ILE A 80 -1.88 -9.04 -10.64
N ASN A 81 -2.96 -9.84 -10.61
CA ASN A 81 -3.23 -10.75 -9.50
C ASN A 81 -2.17 -11.87 -9.43
N ASN A 82 -1.76 -12.43 -10.56
CA ASN A 82 -0.68 -13.42 -10.62
C ASN A 82 0.64 -12.83 -10.13
N TYR A 83 0.96 -11.60 -10.51
CA TYR A 83 2.10 -10.87 -9.94
C TYR A 83 1.99 -10.74 -8.43
N ARG A 84 0.86 -10.21 -7.94
CA ARG A 84 0.67 -9.89 -6.52
C ARG A 84 0.69 -11.13 -5.63
N PHE A 85 -0.16 -12.11 -5.96
CA PHE A 85 -0.43 -13.26 -5.10
C PHE A 85 0.44 -14.47 -5.40
N GLY A 86 1.06 -14.52 -6.58
CA GLY A 86 1.98 -15.59 -6.96
C GLY A 86 3.42 -15.12 -6.87
N TYR A 87 3.86 -14.33 -7.84
CA TYR A 87 5.29 -14.03 -8.01
C TYR A 87 5.88 -13.16 -6.88
N HIS A 88 5.30 -11.99 -6.62
CA HIS A 88 5.86 -11.01 -5.69
C HIS A 88 5.93 -11.52 -4.26
N ASN A 89 4.85 -12.14 -3.77
CA ASN A 89 4.79 -12.59 -2.38
C ASN A 89 5.55 -13.90 -2.11
N TRP A 90 5.58 -14.83 -3.07
CA TRP A 90 6.12 -16.18 -2.82
C TRP A 90 7.43 -16.51 -3.52
N LYS A 91 7.79 -15.78 -4.58
CA LYS A 91 8.95 -16.15 -5.43
C LYS A 91 10.00 -15.06 -5.53
N ARG A 92 9.60 -13.78 -5.54
CA ARG A 92 10.52 -12.67 -5.78
C ARG A 92 11.54 -12.59 -4.63
N PRO A 93 12.85 -12.60 -4.89
CA PRO A 93 13.87 -12.44 -3.86
C PRO A 93 13.97 -10.98 -3.42
N HIS A 94 14.08 -10.74 -2.12
CA HIS A 94 14.32 -9.40 -1.56
C HIS A 94 15.65 -9.36 -0.80
N THR A 95 16.53 -8.44 -1.17
CA THR A 95 17.85 -8.28 -0.50
C THR A 95 17.71 -7.97 0.99
N ALA A 96 16.70 -7.17 1.36
CA ALA A 96 16.36 -6.88 2.75
C ALA A 96 15.93 -8.13 3.55
N ASN A 97 15.49 -9.18 2.86
CA ASN A 97 15.04 -10.45 3.44
C ASN A 97 16.06 -11.58 3.20
N TYR A 98 17.35 -11.25 3.03
CA TYR A 98 18.41 -12.23 2.74
C TYR A 98 18.12 -13.10 1.49
N GLY A 99 17.49 -12.50 0.48
CA GLY A 99 17.10 -13.20 -0.75
C GLY A 99 15.79 -13.99 -0.66
N ARG A 100 15.09 -13.98 0.49
CA ARG A 100 13.80 -14.65 0.65
C ARG A 100 12.65 -13.81 0.11
N ALA A 101 11.58 -14.49 -0.28
CA ALA A 101 10.32 -13.85 -0.65
C ALA A 101 9.61 -13.28 0.60
N PRO A 102 8.75 -12.26 0.45
CA PRO A 102 8.03 -11.65 1.56
C PRO A 102 7.30 -12.66 2.45
N ALA A 103 6.57 -13.60 1.86
CA ALA A 103 5.81 -14.61 2.61
C ALA A 103 6.70 -15.65 3.35
N LEU A 104 8.00 -15.71 3.05
CA LEU A 104 8.97 -16.61 3.70
C LEU A 104 9.85 -15.89 4.73
N ALA A 105 9.68 -14.58 4.88
CA ALA A 105 10.45 -13.73 5.79
C ALA A 105 9.63 -13.19 6.97
N GLU A 106 8.30 -13.41 6.93
CA GLU A 106 7.36 -13.15 8.05
C GLU A 106 7.41 -14.26 9.13
#